data_AF-X1J3V2-F1
#
_entry.id   AF-X1J3V2-F1
#
_cell.length_a   1.000
_cell.length_b   1.000
_cell.length_c   1.000
_cell.angle_alpha   90.00
_cell.angle_beta   90.00
_cell.angle_gamma   90.00
#
_symmetry.space_group_name_H-M   'P 1'
#
loop_
_entity.id
_entity.type
_entity.pdbx_description
1 polymer ?
#
loop_
_entity_poly.entity_id
_entity_poly.type
_entity_poly.pdbx_seq_one_letter_code
_entity_poly.pdbx_strand_id
1 'polypeptide(L)' 'MLSKLYSAAIFGVEAFMVEIEVDIHPGLPSFNIVGLPDTAVQESRERVR' A
#
# COMPACT_ATOMS: atom_id res chain seq x y z
N MET A 1 11.95 6.16 -7.42
CA MET A 1 11.96 7.09 -6.27
C MET A 1 11.44 6.30 -5.09
N LEU A 2 12.35 5.86 -4.22
CA LEU A 2 12.00 5.11 -3.03
C LEU A 2 11.52 6.07 -1.94
N SER A 3 10.34 5.83 -1.39
CA SER A 3 9.74 6.59 -0.28
C SER A 3 9.26 5.62 0.79
N LYS A 4 9.42 6.01 2.06
CA LYS A 4 8.86 5.29 3.21
C LYS A 4 7.82 6.15 3.90
N LEU A 5 6.73 5.53 4.33
CA LEU A 5 5.65 6.20 5.05
C LEU A 5 5.01 5.24 6.06
N TYR A 6 4.38 5.81 7.08
CA TYR A 6 3.68 5.05 8.11
C TYR A 6 2.17 5.14 7.91
N SER A 7 1.49 4.04 8.20
CA SER A 7 0.03 3.91 8.24
C SER A 7 -0.37 3.07 9.45
N ALA A 8 -1.66 2.76 9.55
CA ALA A 8 -2.20 1.85 10.54
C ALA A 8 -3.14 0.83 9.90
N ALA A 9 -3.10 -0.39 10.37
CA ALA A 9 -4.08 -1.44 10.09
C ALA A 9 -4.79 -1.83 11.39
N ILE A 10 -6.05 -2.28 11.28
CA ILE A 10 -6.84 -2.70 12.43
C ILE A 10 -6.99 -4.22 12.38
N PHE A 11 -6.75 -4.88 13.50
CA PHE A 11 -7.07 -6.30 13.68
C PHE A 11 -7.93 -6.47 14.93
N GLY A 12 -9.23 -6.69 14.72
CA GLY A 12 -10.23 -6.64 15.80
C GLY A 12 -10.38 -5.23 16.36
N VAL A 13 -9.97 -5.03 17.62
CA VAL A 13 -10.00 -3.72 18.32
C VAL A 13 -8.61 -3.09 18.47
N GLU A 14 -7.57 -3.77 17.99
CA GLU A 14 -6.20 -3.33 18.10
C GLU A 14 -5.75 -2.65 16.81
N ALA A 15 -4.95 -1.59 16.94
CA ALA A 15 -4.33 -0.89 15.83
C ALA A 15 -2.85 -1.24 15.76
N PHE A 16 -2.38 -1.57 14.56
CA PHE A 16 -1.01 -1.95 14.26
C PHE A 16 -0.40 -0.89 13.36
N MET A 17 0.78 -0.39 13.73
CA MET A 17 1.55 0.49 12.85
C MET A 17 2.07 -0.32 11.66
N VAL A 18 1.88 0.22 10.46
CA VAL A 18 2.32 -0.39 9.20
C VAL A 18 3.33 0.55 8.55
N GLU A 19 4.54 0.05 8.30
CA GLU A 19 5.51 0.73 7.45
C GLU A 19 5.25 0.35 5.99
N ILE A 20 5.17 1.34 5.12
CA ILE A 20 4.91 1.18 3.69
C ILE A 20 6.12 1.71 2.93
N GLU A 21 6.61 0.92 1.99
CA GLU A 21 7.64 1.31 1.03
C GLU A 21 7.02 1.44 -0.36
N VAL A 22 7.33 2.54 -1.04
CA VAL A 22 6.86 2.83 -2.39
C VAL A 22 8.05 3.15 -3.26
N ASP A 23 8.10 2.56 -4.46
CA ASP A 23 9.09 2.92 -5.44
C ASP A 23 8.46 3.21 -6.81
N ILE A 24 8.79 4.39 -7.35
CA ILE A 24 8.25 4.89 -8.62
C ILE A 24 9.36 4.93 -9.68
N HIS A 25 9.14 4.26 -10.80
CA HIS A 25 10.05 4.25 -11.94
C HIS A 25 9.41 4.86 -13.19
N PRO A 26 10.20 5.54 -14.06
CA PRO A 26 9.74 5.94 -15.39
C PRO A 26 9.40 4.70 -16.24
N GLY A 27 8.36 4.78 -17.06
CA GLY A 27 7.95 3.69 -17.92
C GLY A 27 6.45 3.65 -18.17
N LEU A 28 5.95 2.48 -18.57
CA LEU A 28 4.52 2.26 -18.73
C LEU A 28 3.80 2.33 -17.37
N PRO A 29 2.61 2.94 -17.29
CA PRO A 29 1.82 2.96 -16.07
C PRO A 29 1.54 1.54 -15.58
N SER A 30 2.02 1.24 -14.38
CA SER A 30 1.72 -0.01 -13.68
C SER A 30 1.68 0.25 -12.18
N PHE A 31 0.82 -0.47 -11.47
CA PHE A 31 0.68 -0.35 -10.02
C PHE A 31 0.55 -1.75 -9.43
N ASN A 32 1.59 -2.15 -8.69
CA ASN A 32 1.69 -3.45 -8.06
C ASN A 32 1.73 -3.26 -6.54
N ILE A 33 0.97 -4.08 -5.81
CA ILE A 33 0.98 -4.14 -4.35
C ILE A 33 1.46 -5.54 -3.95
N VAL A 34 2.41 -5.59 -3.03
CA VAL A 34 3.02 -6.84 -2.52
C VAL A 34 2.97 -6.83 -0.98
N GLY A 35 3.37 -7.94 -0.34
CA GLY A 35 3.36 -8.06 1.12
C GLY A 35 2.07 -8.64 1.71
N LEU A 36 1.38 -9.49 0.95
CA LEU A 36 0.11 -10.13 1.35
C LEU A 36 -0.98 -9.13 1.76
N PRO A 37 -1.28 -8.11 0.93
CA PRO A 37 -2.33 -7.16 1.23
C PRO A 37 -3.70 -7.85 1.25
N ASP A 38 -4.58 -7.37 2.11
CA ASP A 38 -5.98 -7.78 2.10
C ASP A 38 -6.75 -7.22 0.88
N THR A 39 -8.00 -7.63 0.73
CA THR A 39 -8.86 -7.21 -0.39
C THR A 39 -9.08 -5.70 -0.40
N ALA A 40 -9.28 -5.07 0.76
CA ALA A 40 -9.58 -3.64 0.84
C ALA A 40 -8.40 -2.77 0.35
N VAL A 41 -7.17 -3.20 0.65
CA VAL A 41 -5.95 -2.57 0.14
C VAL A 41 -5.83 -2.79 -1.38
N GLN A 42 -6.14 -3.99 -1.88
CA GLN A 42 -6.11 -4.25 -3.33
C GLN A 42 -7.12 -3.41 -4.11
N GLU A 43 -8.35 -3.27 -3.61
CA GLU A 43 -9.41 -2.45 -4.22
C GLU A 43 -9.08 -0.95 -4.19
N SER A 44 -8.33 -0.49 -3.20
CA SER A 44 -7.93 0.92 -3.10
C SER A 44 -7.13 1.39 -4.31
N ARG A 45 -6.40 0.49 -4.99
CA ARG A 45 -5.68 0.79 -6.23
C ARG A 45 -6.59 1.35 -7.32
N GLU A 46 -7.84 0.90 -7.43
CA GLU A 46 -8.74 1.39 -8.48
C GLU A 46 -9.21 2.83 -8.24
N ARG A 47 -9.19 3.28 -6.99
CA ARG A 47 -9.57 4.64 -6.59
C ARG A 47 -8.46 5.65 -6.80
N VAL A 48 -7.21 5.19 -6.77
CA VAL A 48 -6.01 6.02 -6.96
C VAL A 48 -5.62 5.94 -8.44
N ARG A 49 -5.96 6.97 -9.22
CA ARG A 49 -5.59 7.11 -10.64
C ARG A 49 -4.45 8.10 -10.83
#